data_AF-A0A3M1ULY3-F1
#
_entry.id   AF-A0A3M1ULY3-F1
#
_cell.length_a   1.000
_cell.length_b   1.000
_cell.length_c   1.000
_cell.angle_alpha   90.00
_cell.angle_beta   90.00
_cell.angle_gamma   90.00
#
_symmetry.space_group_name_H-M   'P 1'
#
loop_
_entity.id
_entity.type
_entity.pdbx_description
1 polymer ?
#
loop_
_entity_poly.entity_id
_entity_poly.type
_entity_poly.pdbx_seq_one_letter_code
_entity_poly.pdbx_strand_id
1 'polypeptide(L)'
;MNTDVSKDEAFQQRYLNTYKSRGARIRQSTLKQYFELMEAEKESVSLNLRRLYLQLFGEYTSIRLNHVAFVTQMMNLINDTYPVIDSGLAYTFGFEEPTQSRMSMSERIHVYEEFYTHLRMVYKEVISERMIYDLLKVFEITLKREGRKV
;
A
#
# COMPACT_ATOMS: atom_id res chain seq x y z
N MET A 1 -10.27 -11.32 -14.82
CA MET A 1 -10.13 -12.50 -13.96
C MET A 1 -11.46 -12.70 -13.25
N ASN A 2 -12.11 -13.86 -13.40
CA ASN A 2 -13.45 -14.12 -12.84
C ASN A 2 -13.40 -15.01 -11.58
N THR A 3 -12.25 -15.03 -10.91
CA THR A 3 -12.02 -15.85 -9.71
C THR A 3 -12.24 -14.98 -8.49
N ASP A 4 -13.11 -15.44 -7.58
CA ASP A 4 -13.40 -14.79 -6.31
C ASP A 4 -12.18 -14.94 -5.37
N VAL A 5 -11.47 -13.84 -5.11
CA VAL A 5 -10.23 -13.85 -4.32
C VAL A 5 -10.47 -14.14 -2.83
N SER A 6 -11.70 -13.94 -2.35
CA SER A 6 -12.10 -14.29 -0.98
C SER A 6 -12.22 -15.79 -0.77
N LYS A 7 -12.36 -16.56 -1.85
CA LYS A 7 -12.47 -18.03 -1.83
C LYS A 7 -11.30 -18.76 -2.49
N ASP A 8 -10.42 -18.06 -3.21
CA ASP A 8 -9.24 -18.66 -3.85
C ASP A 8 -8.10 -18.86 -2.84
N GLU A 9 -8.09 -20.03 -2.19
CA GLU A 9 -7.05 -20.41 -1.24
C GLU A 9 -5.64 -20.38 -1.85
N ALA A 10 -5.49 -20.75 -3.12
CA ALA A 10 -4.19 -20.75 -3.79
C ALA A 10 -3.66 -19.32 -3.98
N PHE A 11 -4.53 -18.38 -4.34
CA PHE A 11 -4.22 -16.96 -4.37
C PHE A 11 -3.84 -16.45 -2.97
N GLN A 12 -4.68 -16.73 -1.95
CA GLN A 12 -4.43 -16.27 -0.59
C GLN A 12 -3.09 -16.78 -0.06
N GLN A 13 -2.74 -18.05 -0.30
CA GLN A 13 -1.45 -18.61 0.07
C GLN A 13 -0.28 -17.95 -0.67
N ARG A 14 -0.39 -17.74 -1.99
CA ARG A 14 0.64 -17.02 -2.76
C ARG A 14 0.83 -15.60 -2.21
N TYR A 15 -0.27 -14.88 -1.95
CA TYR A 15 -0.24 -13.55 -1.38
C TYR A 15 0.51 -13.53 -0.03
N LEU A 16 0.14 -14.42 0.90
CA LEU A 16 0.76 -14.47 2.23
C LEU A 16 2.26 -14.81 2.16
N ASN A 17 2.66 -15.67 1.22
CA ASN A 17 4.05 -16.02 1.00
C ASN A 17 4.86 -14.88 0.40
N THR A 18 4.32 -14.19 -0.61
CA THR A 18 4.99 -13.07 -1.29
C THR A 18 5.18 -11.89 -0.35
N TYR A 19 4.13 -11.50 0.36
CA TYR A 19 4.15 -10.27 1.17
C TYR A 19 4.63 -10.48 2.59
N LYS A 20 5.19 -11.67 2.89
CA LYS A 20 5.77 -12.05 4.19
C LYS A 20 5.00 -11.42 5.36
N SER A 21 3.69 -11.61 5.37
CA SER A 21 2.78 -11.08 6.41
C SER A 21 3.15 -11.50 7.84
N ARG A 22 4.19 -12.32 8.01
CA ARG A 22 4.89 -12.64 9.25
C ARG A 22 5.37 -11.41 10.06
N GLY A 23 5.50 -10.22 9.45
CA GLY A 23 5.93 -9.00 10.14
C GLY A 23 4.83 -8.24 10.89
N ALA A 24 3.58 -8.35 10.45
CA ALA A 24 2.45 -7.73 11.12
C ALA A 24 1.65 -8.83 11.82
N ARG A 25 1.43 -8.71 13.13
CA ARG A 25 0.58 -9.63 13.92
C ARG A 25 -0.89 -9.48 13.53
N ILE A 26 -1.22 -9.65 12.25
CA ILE A 26 -2.57 -9.54 11.71
C ILE A 26 -3.32 -10.81 12.12
N ARG A 27 -4.45 -10.62 12.78
CA ARG A 27 -5.30 -11.74 13.19
C ARG A 27 -5.88 -12.42 11.95
N GLN A 28 -6.09 -13.74 12.01
CA GLN A 28 -6.70 -14.48 10.91
C GLN A 28 -8.07 -13.91 10.48
N SER A 29 -8.84 -13.38 11.45
CA SER A 29 -10.10 -12.68 11.17
C SER A 29 -9.92 -11.44 10.30
N THR A 30 -8.89 -10.63 10.55
CA THR A 30 -8.56 -9.45 9.75
C THR A 30 -8.07 -9.85 8.36
N LEU A 31 -7.33 -10.96 8.22
CA LEU A 31 -6.94 -11.50 6.92
C LEU A 31 -8.14 -11.99 6.10
N LYS A 32 -9.11 -12.66 6.73
CA LYS A 32 -10.35 -13.08 6.05
C LYS A 32 -11.10 -11.85 5.52
N GLN A 33 -11.30 -10.86 6.38
CA GLN A 33 -11.97 -9.62 6.03
C GLN A 33 -11.22 -8.84 4.93
N TYR A 34 -9.89 -8.90 4.93
CA TYR A 34 -9.06 -8.31 3.88
C TYR A 34 -9.35 -8.88 2.49
N PHE A 35 -9.43 -10.21 2.35
CA PHE A 35 -9.75 -10.81 1.06
C PHE A 35 -11.22 -10.60 0.67
N GLU A 36 -12.15 -10.57 1.64
CA GLU A 36 -13.55 -10.23 1.39
C GLU A 36 -13.70 -8.79 0.89
N LEU A 37 -13.00 -7.82 1.50
CA LEU A 37 -12.98 -6.43 1.03
C LEU A 37 -12.29 -6.30 -0.33
N MET A 38 -11.20 -7.01 -0.56
CA MET A 38 -10.53 -7.00 -1.86
C MET A 38 -11.45 -7.47 -2.99
N GLU A 39 -12.20 -8.55 -2.75
CA GLU A 39 -13.19 -9.06 -3.71
C GLU A 39 -14.33 -8.06 -3.93
N ALA A 40 -14.87 -7.49 -2.85
CA ALA A 40 -15.98 -6.54 -2.92
C ALA A 40 -15.62 -5.25 -3.65
N GLU A 41 -14.35 -4.86 -3.61
CA GLU A 41 -13.86 -3.60 -4.19
C GLU A 41 -13.18 -3.77 -5.54
N LYS A 42 -13.09 -5.00 -6.08
CA LYS A 42 -12.32 -5.28 -7.31
C LYS A 42 -12.83 -4.52 -8.54
N GLU A 43 -14.11 -4.15 -8.55
CA GLU A 43 -14.76 -3.39 -9.63
C GLU A 43 -14.97 -1.90 -9.27
N SER A 44 -14.51 -1.48 -8.10
CA SER A 44 -14.68 -0.10 -7.63
C SER A 44 -13.84 0.88 -8.48
N VAL A 45 -14.49 1.94 -8.97
CA VAL A 45 -13.83 3.02 -9.72
C VAL A 45 -12.87 3.82 -8.84
N SER A 46 -13.17 3.94 -7.54
CA SER A 46 -12.37 4.70 -6.59
C SER A 46 -12.28 4.00 -5.24
N LEU A 47 -11.09 3.99 -4.66
CA LEU A 47 -10.82 3.38 -3.36
C LEU A 47 -10.57 4.47 -2.31
N ASN A 48 -11.13 4.30 -1.12
CA ASN A 48 -11.02 5.27 -0.02
C ASN A 48 -10.21 4.66 1.14
N LEU A 49 -9.03 5.23 1.40
CA LEU A 49 -8.09 4.73 2.41
C LEU A 49 -8.72 4.67 3.81
N ARG A 50 -9.34 5.76 4.26
CA ARG A 50 -9.99 5.83 5.58
C ARG A 50 -11.06 4.77 5.76
N ARG A 51 -11.96 4.62 4.79
CA ARG A 51 -13.04 3.62 4.85
C ARG A 51 -12.47 2.21 4.96
N LEU A 52 -11.54 1.85 4.08
CA LEU A 52 -10.93 0.52 4.06
C LEU A 52 -10.15 0.23 5.34
N TYR A 53 -9.41 1.23 5.85
CA TYR A 53 -8.73 1.15 7.13
C TYR A 53 -9.71 0.89 8.28
N LEU A 54 -10.77 1.69 8.38
CA LEU A 54 -11.76 1.57 9.46
C LEU A 54 -12.52 0.25 9.39
N GLN A 55 -12.78 -0.29 8.19
CA GLN A 55 -13.38 -1.60 8.04
C GLN A 55 -12.44 -2.71 8.56
N LEU A 56 -11.14 -2.65 8.28
CA LEU A 56 -10.18 -3.69 8.67
C LEU A 56 -9.76 -3.66 10.14
N PHE A 57 -9.58 -2.46 10.69
CA PHE A 57 -8.98 -2.27 12.01
C PHE A 57 -9.91 -1.64 13.05
N GLY A 58 -11.03 -1.05 12.61
CA GLY A 58 -11.93 -0.31 13.47
C GLY A 58 -11.37 1.02 13.98
N GLU A 59 -12.21 1.77 14.70
CA GLU A 59 -11.89 3.10 15.24
C GLU A 59 -11.01 3.04 16.51
N TYR A 60 -11.00 1.92 17.21
CA TYR A 60 -10.31 1.77 18.50
C TYR A 60 -8.86 1.27 18.38
N THR A 61 -8.43 0.86 17.18
CA THR A 61 -7.07 0.36 16.96
C THR A 61 -6.15 1.52 16.64
N SER A 62 -5.09 1.74 17.44
CA SER A 62 -4.08 2.76 17.12
C SER A 62 -3.55 2.56 15.69
N ILE A 63 -3.74 3.59 14.86
CA ILE A 63 -3.19 3.63 13.51
C ILE A 63 -1.67 3.71 13.55
N ARG A 64 -1.05 2.92 12.68
CA ARG A 64 0.39 2.76 12.53
C ARG A 64 0.70 2.60 11.05
N LEU A 65 1.93 2.94 10.67
CA LEU A 65 2.36 2.88 9.27
C LEU A 65 2.17 1.48 8.66
N ASN A 66 2.43 0.41 9.41
CA ASN A 66 2.25 -0.95 8.93
C ASN A 66 0.77 -1.31 8.63
N HIS A 67 -0.19 -0.74 9.36
CA HIS A 67 -1.61 -0.93 9.06
C HIS A 67 -1.99 -0.19 7.78
N VAL A 68 -1.50 1.04 7.60
CA VAL A 68 -1.74 1.83 6.39
C VAL A 68 -1.08 1.18 5.17
N ALA A 69 0.16 0.70 5.30
CA ALA A 69 0.85 -0.07 4.28
C ALA A 69 -0.01 -1.26 3.81
N PHE A 70 -0.55 -2.02 4.76
CA PHE A 70 -1.43 -3.15 4.49
C PHE A 70 -2.67 -2.75 3.66
N VAL A 71 -3.32 -1.62 3.99
CA VAL A 71 -4.46 -1.12 3.21
C VAL A 71 -4.05 -0.64 1.83
N THR A 72 -2.98 0.14 1.72
CA THR A 72 -2.53 0.68 0.42
C THR A 72 -2.05 -0.41 -0.53
N GLN A 73 -1.53 -1.52 0.00
CA GLN A 73 -1.18 -2.69 -0.78
C GLN A 73 -2.43 -3.38 -1.35
N MET A 74 -3.53 -3.46 -0.61
CA MET A 74 -4.83 -3.91 -1.13
C MET A 74 -5.28 -3.03 -2.28
N MET A 75 -5.19 -1.71 -2.09
CA MET A 75 -5.61 -0.73 -3.08
C MET A 75 -4.80 -0.88 -4.37
N ASN A 76 -3.47 -1.06 -4.26
CA ASN A 76 -2.59 -1.30 -5.38
C ASN A 76 -2.88 -2.63 -6.12
N LEU A 77 -3.23 -3.70 -5.38
CA LEU A 77 -3.57 -4.98 -5.98
C LEU A 77 -4.91 -4.95 -6.73
N ILE A 78 -5.87 -4.15 -6.26
CA ILE A 78 -7.12 -3.90 -6.96
C ILE A 78 -6.88 -3.02 -8.18
N ASN A 79 -6.07 -1.98 -8.03
CA ASN A 79 -5.78 -1.00 -9.07
C ASN A 79 -4.33 -0.49 -8.91
N ASP A 80 -3.48 -0.85 -9.88
CA ASP A 80 -2.04 -0.59 -9.85
C ASP A 80 -1.65 0.89 -9.93
N THR A 81 -2.60 1.78 -10.26
CA THR A 81 -2.41 3.24 -10.23
C THR A 81 -2.36 3.82 -8.81
N TYR A 82 -2.75 3.04 -7.80
CA TYR A 82 -2.65 3.43 -6.39
C TYR A 82 -1.26 3.06 -5.85
N PRO A 83 -0.50 4.00 -5.26
CA PRO A 83 0.81 3.71 -4.70
C PRO A 83 0.68 2.84 -3.44
N VAL A 84 1.76 2.13 -3.12
CA VAL A 84 1.91 1.40 -1.85
C VAL A 84 2.75 2.25 -0.91
N ILE A 85 2.27 2.43 0.32
CA ILE A 85 3.08 3.00 1.39
C ILE A 85 3.89 1.88 2.03
N ASP A 86 5.19 2.09 2.20
CA ASP A 86 6.03 1.28 3.07
C ASP A 86 6.94 2.17 3.93
N SER A 87 7.70 1.56 4.84
CA SER A 87 8.61 2.28 5.73
C SER A 87 9.75 2.98 5.00
N GLY A 88 10.23 2.44 3.88
CA GLY A 88 11.29 3.05 3.09
C GLY A 88 10.80 4.29 2.35
N LEU A 89 9.61 4.23 1.78
CA LEU A 89 8.97 5.36 1.12
C LEU A 89 8.61 6.45 2.14
N ALA A 90 8.00 6.08 3.26
CA ALA A 90 7.71 7.03 4.34
C ALA A 90 8.98 7.75 4.81
N TYR A 91 10.06 7.01 5.05
CA TYR A 91 11.36 7.57 5.42
C TYR A 91 11.93 8.52 4.35
N THR A 92 11.87 8.11 3.07
CA THR A 92 12.39 8.91 1.94
C THR A 92 11.69 10.26 1.81
N PHE A 93 10.39 10.31 2.10
CA PHE A 93 9.59 11.53 2.07
C PHE A 93 9.58 12.29 3.40
N GLY A 94 10.37 11.85 4.39
CA GLY A 94 10.42 12.50 5.71
C GLY A 94 9.08 12.44 6.46
N PHE A 95 8.27 11.41 6.22
CA PHE A 95 6.98 11.27 6.89
C PHE A 95 7.17 10.94 8.38
N GLU A 96 6.55 11.75 9.24
CA GLU A 96 6.52 11.52 10.68
C GLU A 96 5.17 10.93 11.10
N GLU A 97 5.20 9.74 11.71
CA GLU A 97 3.96 9.10 12.18
C GLU A 97 3.28 9.96 13.27
N PRO A 98 1.94 10.15 13.21
CA PRO A 98 1.21 10.94 14.21
C PRO A 98 1.08 10.16 15.52
N THR A 99 2.12 10.23 16.34
CA THR A 99 2.26 9.49 17.61
C THR A 99 1.74 10.27 18.82
N GLN A 100 1.41 11.57 18.67
CA GLN A 100 1.01 12.42 19.79
C GLN A 100 -0.27 11.90 20.48
N SER A 101 -0.21 11.69 21.79
CA SER A 101 -1.32 11.14 22.59
C SER A 101 -2.61 11.98 22.55
N ARG A 102 -2.50 13.28 22.26
CA ARG A 102 -3.64 14.21 22.19
C ARG A 102 -4.41 14.15 20.87
N MET A 103 -3.83 13.57 19.81
CA MET A 103 -4.52 13.45 18.53
C MET A 103 -5.54 12.31 18.57
N SER A 104 -6.77 12.64 18.20
CA SER A 104 -7.84 11.68 17.96
C SER A 104 -7.50 10.74 16.80
N MET A 105 -8.19 9.60 16.77
CA MET A 105 -8.04 8.63 15.68
C MET A 105 -8.31 9.25 14.31
N SER A 106 -9.36 10.08 14.20
CA SER A 106 -9.73 10.73 12.94
C SER A 106 -8.64 11.67 12.42
N GLU A 107 -8.01 12.43 13.32
CA GLU A 107 -6.89 13.33 12.99
C GLU A 107 -5.66 12.53 12.56
N ARG A 108 -5.36 11.42 13.25
CA ARG A 108 -4.24 10.56 12.86
C ARG A 108 -4.46 9.94 11.48
N ILE A 109 -5.67 9.44 11.19
CA ILE A 109 -6.02 8.93 9.85
C ILE A 109 -5.88 10.04 8.81
N HIS A 110 -6.29 11.27 9.14
CA HIS A 110 -6.20 12.40 8.22
C HIS A 110 -4.75 12.68 7.79
N VAL A 111 -3.80 12.66 8.72
CA VAL A 111 -2.36 12.81 8.41
C VAL A 111 -1.88 11.76 7.41
N TYR A 112 -2.32 10.50 7.56
CA TYR A 112 -2.00 9.45 6.58
C TYR A 112 -2.69 9.66 5.23
N GLU A 113 -3.93 10.18 5.20
CA GLU A 113 -4.63 10.51 3.96
C GLU A 113 -3.95 11.65 3.20
N GLU A 114 -3.50 12.69 3.91
CA GLU A 114 -2.73 13.79 3.32
C GLU A 114 -1.42 13.29 2.72
N PHE A 115 -0.66 12.48 3.48
CA PHE A 115 0.57 11.87 3.00
C PHE A 115 0.31 10.97 1.78
N TYR A 116 -0.73 10.14 1.82
CA TYR A 116 -1.08 9.27 0.71
C TYR A 116 -1.51 10.06 -0.54
N THR A 117 -2.25 11.17 -0.35
CA THR A 117 -2.66 12.06 -1.43
C THR A 117 -1.43 12.70 -2.09
N HIS A 118 -0.47 13.17 -1.28
CA HIS A 118 0.80 13.67 -1.76
C HIS A 118 1.56 12.61 -2.59
N LEU A 119 1.69 11.38 -2.08
CA LEU A 119 2.32 10.29 -2.82
C LEU A 119 1.62 9.98 -4.15
N ARG A 120 0.29 10.00 -4.19
CA ARG A 120 -0.47 9.79 -5.44
C ARG A 120 -0.15 10.84 -6.49
N MET A 121 0.01 12.10 -6.09
CA MET A 121 0.40 13.17 -6.99
C MET A 121 1.81 12.94 -7.54
N VAL A 122 2.78 12.64 -6.67
CA VAL A 122 4.16 12.37 -7.07
C VAL A 122 4.25 11.16 -8.00
N TYR A 123 3.55 10.06 -7.70
CA TYR A 123 3.50 8.89 -8.57
C TYR A 123 2.95 9.25 -9.96
N LYS A 124 1.86 10.03 -10.00
CA LYS A 124 1.25 10.46 -11.25
C LYS A 124 2.21 11.31 -12.07
N GLU A 125 2.90 12.26 -11.45
CA GLU A 125 3.91 13.12 -12.09
C GLU A 125 5.05 12.27 -12.64
N VAL A 126 5.68 11.46 -11.80
CA VAL A 126 6.82 10.59 -12.15
C VAL A 126 6.50 9.64 -13.31
N ILE A 127 5.29 9.08 -13.34
CA ILE A 127 4.82 8.23 -14.44
C ILE A 127 4.56 9.06 -15.69
N SER A 128 3.87 10.20 -15.57
CA SER A 128 3.47 11.04 -16.71
C SER A 128 4.66 11.71 -17.41
N GLU A 129 5.68 12.09 -16.65
CA GLU A 129 6.88 12.77 -17.13
C GLU A 129 7.97 11.81 -17.61
N ARG A 130 7.71 10.50 -17.59
CA ARG A 130 8.68 9.44 -17.93
C ARG A 130 10.01 9.56 -17.16
N MET A 131 10.02 10.19 -15.99
CA MET A 131 11.24 10.36 -15.17
C MET A 131 11.85 9.01 -14.78
N ILE A 132 11.01 7.98 -14.60
CA ILE A 132 11.46 6.61 -14.37
C ILE A 132 12.23 6.07 -15.58
N TYR A 133 11.81 6.39 -16.80
CA TYR A 133 12.47 5.89 -18.00
C TYR A 133 13.90 6.46 -18.12
N ASP A 134 14.07 7.74 -17.81
CA ASP A 134 15.39 8.37 -17.80
C ASP A 134 16.26 7.82 -16.68
N LEU A 135 15.69 7.60 -15.49
CA LEU A 135 16.39 6.97 -14.38
C LEU A 135 16.81 5.52 -14.71
N LEU A 136 15.91 4.72 -15.28
CA LEU A 136 16.19 3.33 -15.68
C LEU A 136 17.25 3.27 -16.78
N LYS A 137 17.24 4.20 -17.74
CA LYS A 137 18.33 4.33 -18.73
C LYS A 137 19.67 4.61 -18.06
N VAL A 138 19.72 5.52 -17.10
CA VAL A 138 20.95 5.83 -16.36
C VAL A 138 21.42 4.60 -15.57
N PHE A 139 20.51 3.86 -14.92
CA PHE A 139 20.85 2.61 -14.24
C PHE A 139 21.36 1.54 -15.20
N GLU A 140 20.72 1.36 -16.35
CA GLU A 140 21.15 0.40 -17.37
C GLU A 140 22.54 0.73 -17.91
N ILE A 141 22.83 2.01 -18.18
CA ILE A 141 24.16 2.50 -18.56
C ILE A 141 25.19 2.21 -17.46
N THR A 142 24.81 2.43 -16.19
CA THR A 142 25.70 2.23 -15.03
C THR A 142 26.02 0.75 -14.82
N LEU A 143 25.01 -0.13 -14.85
CA LEU A 143 25.19 -1.57 -14.70
C LEU A 143 26.01 -2.18 -15.85
N LYS A 144 25.80 -1.69 -17.09
CA LYS A 144 26.62 -2.07 -18.25
C LYS A 144 28.08 -1.64 -18.11
N ARG A 145 28.35 -0.44 -17.57
CA ARG A 145 29.73 0.02 -17.28
C ARG A 145 30.42 -0.81 -16.20
N GLU A 146 29.67 -1.32 -15.22
CA GLU A 146 30.19 -2.18 -14.15
C GLU A 146 30.30 -3.66 -14.55
N GLY A 147 30.04 -4.02 -15.82
CA GLY A 147 30.19 -5.39 -16.32
C GLY A 147 29.12 -6.37 -15.81
N ARG A 148 28.04 -5.88 -15.21
CA ARG A 148 26.91 -6.70 -14.78
C ARG A 148 25.92 -6.84 -15.93
N LYS A 149 25.60 -8.08 -16.32
CA LYS A 149 24.58 -8.33 -17.35
C LYS A 149 23.20 -7.97 -16.78
N VAL A 150 22.50 -7.09 -17.49
CA VAL A 150 21.06 -6.79 -17.32
C VAL A 150 20.26 -7.88 -18.02
#